data_AF-A0A0M2HNE5-F1
#
_entry.id   AF-A0A0M2HNE5-F1
#
_cell.length_a   1.000
_cell.length_b   1.000
_cell.length_c   1.000
_cell.angle_alpha   90.00
_cell.angle_beta   90.00
_cell.angle_gamma   90.00
#
_symmetry.space_group_name_H-M   'P 1'
#
loop_
_entity.id
_entity.type
_entity.pdbx_description
1 polymer ?
#
loop_
_entity_poly.entity_id
_entity_poly.type
_entity_poly.pdbx_seq_one_letter_code
_entity_poly.pdbx_strand_id
1 'polypeptide(L)'
;MPSRSDDPVAVALERAAAVIESDVRALAAANPVVLIDGRSGAGKTSLARRLADRWPVAGPVQLIALDSIYPGWDGLDAGVEHALERILKPHGRGYHSTWHRWDWERDAQAESYAVNPALGLIVEGSGLLTPATAGIADVAVWVDSGDAGRKARALARDGETYRPHWDRWAEQELRHIQRDDPRSLATRVVAVP
;
A
#
# COMPACT_ATOMS: atom_id res chain seq x y z
N MET A 1 30.87 -7.34 -9.99
CA MET A 1 29.47 -7.11 -9.56
C MET A 1 29.29 -5.60 -9.45
N PRO A 2 28.49 -4.96 -10.31
CA PRO A 2 28.31 -3.52 -10.22
C PRO A 2 27.52 -3.21 -8.94
N SER A 3 27.94 -2.14 -8.27
CA SER A 3 27.46 -1.64 -6.98
C SER A 3 25.94 -1.47 -6.96
N ARG A 4 25.29 -1.86 -5.84
CA ARG A 4 23.87 -1.56 -5.54
C ARG A 4 23.55 -0.03 -5.49
N SER A 5 24.56 0.84 -5.57
CA SER A 5 24.43 2.30 -5.39
C SER A 5 23.77 3.06 -6.54
N ASP A 6 23.63 2.45 -7.72
CA ASP A 6 23.24 3.18 -8.94
C ASP A 6 21.82 2.84 -9.43
N ASP A 7 21.04 2.06 -8.66
CA ASP A 7 19.64 1.78 -8.98
C ASP A 7 18.76 3.02 -8.74
N PRO A 8 18.28 3.70 -9.80
CA PRO A 8 17.50 4.93 -9.65
C PRO A 8 16.17 4.70 -8.92
N VAL A 9 15.61 3.49 -9.03
CA VAL A 9 14.39 3.10 -8.30
C VAL A 9 14.68 3.04 -6.81
N ALA A 10 15.75 2.34 -6.41
CA ALA A 10 16.13 2.27 -5.00
C ALA A 10 16.38 3.67 -4.42
N VAL A 11 17.11 4.53 -5.13
CA VAL A 11 17.39 5.91 -4.69
C VAL A 11 16.10 6.73 -4.53
N ALA A 12 15.15 6.62 -5.47
CA ALA A 12 13.87 7.31 -5.39
C ALA A 12 13.05 6.85 -4.17
N LEU A 13 13.00 5.54 -3.94
CA LEU A 13 12.27 4.96 -2.80
C LEU A 13 12.92 5.30 -1.46
N GLU A 14 14.25 5.37 -1.38
CA GLU A 14 14.97 5.80 -0.17
C GLU A 14 14.67 7.25 0.18
N ARG A 15 14.70 8.14 -0.82
CA ARG A 15 14.35 9.56 -0.64
C ARG A 15 12.89 9.72 -0.22
N ALA A 16 11.98 9.00 -0.85
CA ALA A 16 10.56 9.03 -0.51
C ALA A 16 10.32 8.58 0.93
N ALA A 17 10.93 7.48 1.37
CA ALA A 17 10.81 7.01 2.74
C ALA A 17 11.32 8.03 3.77
N ALA A 18 12.42 8.73 3.49
CA ALA A 18 12.94 9.78 4.38
C ALA A 18 12.01 11.00 4.46
N VAL A 19 11.40 11.41 3.34
CA VAL A 19 10.41 12.51 3.33
C VAL A 19 9.17 12.12 4.13
N ILE A 20 8.63 10.91 3.89
CA ILE A 20 7.44 10.43 4.61
C ILE A 20 7.73 10.28 6.10
N GLU A 21 8.92 9.79 6.48
CA GLU A 21 9.36 9.77 7.89
C GLU A 21 9.29 11.17 8.52
N SER A 22 9.78 12.19 7.82
CA SER A 22 9.71 13.58 8.28
C SER A 22 8.27 14.07 8.42
N ASP A 23 7.38 13.71 7.49
CA ASP A 23 5.97 14.06 7.54
C ASP A 23 5.30 13.42 8.76
N VAL A 24 5.53 12.13 8.98
CA VAL A 24 4.98 11.39 10.12
C VAL A 24 5.48 11.99 11.45
N ARG A 25 6.76 12.36 11.53
CA ARG A 25 7.35 13.01 12.70
C ARG A 25 6.68 14.36 13.00
N ALA A 26 6.28 15.10 11.97
CA ALA A 26 5.67 16.42 12.10
C ALA A 26 4.20 16.38 12.57
N LEU A 27 3.49 15.27 12.39
CA LEU A 27 2.09 15.12 12.83
C LEU A 27 1.91 15.22 14.35
N ALA A 28 2.93 14.83 15.12
CA ALA A 28 2.85 14.65 16.57
C ALA A 28 1.69 13.71 17.03
N ALA A 29 1.21 12.84 16.13
CA ALA A 29 0.21 11.83 16.43
C ALA A 29 0.85 10.60 17.10
N ALA A 30 0.15 9.98 18.05
CA ALA A 30 0.64 8.79 18.75
C ALA A 30 0.57 7.52 17.89
N ASN A 31 -0.39 7.45 16.97
CA ASN A 31 -0.71 6.27 16.16
C ASN A 31 -1.01 6.66 14.70
N PRO A 32 -0.07 7.28 13.97
CA PRO A 32 -0.34 7.81 12.65
C PRO A 32 -0.63 6.71 11.62
N VAL A 33 -1.50 7.02 10.67
CA VAL A 33 -1.93 6.17 9.57
C VAL A 33 -1.31 6.66 8.26
N VAL A 34 -0.50 5.79 7.64
CA VAL A 34 0.10 6.03 6.33
C VAL A 34 -0.48 5.06 5.31
N LEU A 35 -1.06 5.60 4.24
CA LEU A 35 -1.57 4.80 3.12
C LEU A 35 -0.63 4.96 1.91
N ILE A 36 -0.27 3.85 1.28
CA ILE A 36 0.62 3.82 0.11
C ILE A 36 -0.07 3.09 -1.04
N ASP A 37 -0.51 3.84 -2.03
CA ASP A 37 -1.14 3.34 -3.25
C ASP A 37 -0.25 3.60 -4.47
N GLY A 38 -0.58 2.97 -5.59
CA GLY A 38 0.18 2.89 -6.80
C GLY A 38 -0.18 1.60 -7.53
N ARG A 39 0.09 1.53 -8.82
CA ARG A 39 -0.21 0.33 -9.62
C ARG A 39 0.72 -0.84 -9.28
N SER A 40 0.39 -2.04 -9.75
CA SER A 40 1.26 -3.21 -9.66
C SER A 40 2.61 -2.93 -10.30
N GLY A 41 3.69 -3.27 -9.59
CA GLY A 41 5.06 -3.00 -10.01
C GLY A 41 5.56 -1.56 -9.80
N ALA A 42 4.80 -0.69 -9.11
CA ALA A 42 5.20 0.70 -8.82
C ALA A 42 6.24 0.85 -7.71
N GLY A 43 6.43 -0.17 -6.85
CA GLY A 43 7.39 -0.15 -5.75
C GLY A 43 6.80 0.13 -4.36
N LYS A 44 5.46 0.11 -4.22
CA LYS A 44 4.73 0.31 -2.95
C LYS A 44 5.27 -0.52 -1.78
N THR A 45 5.31 -1.85 -1.92
CA THR A 45 5.79 -2.77 -0.88
C THR A 45 7.22 -2.43 -0.45
N SER A 46 8.08 -2.06 -1.41
CA SER A 46 9.46 -1.68 -1.13
C SER A 46 9.58 -0.31 -0.47
N LEU A 47 8.67 0.64 -0.73
CA LEU A 47 8.56 1.90 0.00
C LEU A 47 8.07 1.66 1.44
N ALA A 48 7.01 0.88 1.58
CA ALA A 48 6.36 0.58 2.86
C ALA A 48 7.33 -0.10 3.84
N ARG A 49 8.11 -1.07 3.37
CA ARG A 49 9.16 -1.72 4.18
C ARG A 49 10.24 -0.74 4.65
N ARG A 50 10.77 0.09 3.75
CA ARG A 50 11.77 1.10 4.10
C ARG A 50 11.26 2.10 5.13
N LEU A 51 10.01 2.52 5.00
CA LEU A 51 9.36 3.41 5.96
C LEU A 51 9.18 2.72 7.32
N ALA A 52 8.75 1.46 7.32
CA ALA A 52 8.60 0.68 8.55
C ALA A 52 9.93 0.50 9.30
N ASP A 53 11.02 0.25 8.57
CA ASP A 53 12.37 0.10 9.14
C ASP A 53 12.90 1.37 9.82
N ARG A 54 12.37 2.55 9.45
CA ARG A 54 12.75 3.86 10.01
C ARG A 54 11.60 4.57 10.71
N TRP A 55 10.62 3.80 11.21
CA TRP A 55 9.41 4.38 11.78
C TRP A 55 9.74 5.39 12.90
N PRO A 56 9.27 6.65 12.81
CA PRO A 56 9.76 7.73 13.67
C PRO A 56 9.02 7.86 15.01
N VAL A 57 7.96 7.07 15.22
CA VAL A 57 7.11 7.09 16.41
C VAL A 57 7.49 5.96 17.35
N ALA A 58 7.34 6.19 18.66
CA ALA A 58 7.64 5.19 19.66
C ALA A 58 6.76 3.92 19.51
N GLY A 59 7.39 2.76 19.63
CA GLY A 59 6.73 1.46 19.45
C GLY A 59 6.81 0.93 18.00
N PRO A 60 6.45 -0.34 17.78
CA PRO A 60 6.44 -0.92 16.45
C PRO A 60 5.31 -0.34 15.59
N VAL A 61 5.53 -0.29 14.28
CA VAL A 61 4.49 0.00 13.30
C VAL A 61 3.87 -1.29 12.77
N GLN A 62 2.57 -1.26 12.49
CA GLN A 62 1.86 -2.35 11.83
C GLN A 62 1.90 -2.12 10.32
N LEU A 63 2.43 -3.08 9.56
CA LEU A 63 2.47 -3.02 8.10
C LEU A 63 1.51 -4.07 7.51
N ILE A 64 0.51 -3.61 6.77
CA ILE A 64 -0.52 -4.47 6.15
C ILE A 64 -0.49 -4.27 4.63
N ALA A 65 -0.28 -5.35 3.88
CA ALA A 65 -0.33 -5.35 2.43
C ALA A 65 -1.68 -5.89 1.95
N LEU A 66 -2.40 -5.12 1.13
CA LEU A 66 -3.69 -5.53 0.57
C LEU A 66 -3.58 -6.75 -0.36
N ASP A 67 -2.39 -7.06 -0.89
CA ASP A 67 -2.12 -8.31 -1.63
C ASP A 67 -2.49 -9.56 -0.80
N SER A 68 -2.48 -9.45 0.54
CA SER A 68 -2.92 -10.52 1.46
C SER A 68 -4.44 -10.50 1.76
N ILE A 69 -5.18 -9.52 1.25
CA ILE A 69 -6.60 -9.27 1.58
C ILE A 69 -7.51 -9.45 0.36
N TYR A 70 -7.05 -9.12 -0.85
CA TYR A 70 -7.91 -9.15 -2.03
C TYR A 70 -8.55 -10.53 -2.23
N PRO A 71 -9.90 -10.60 -2.31
CA PRO A 71 -10.60 -11.84 -2.60
C PRO A 71 -10.48 -12.19 -4.08
N GLY A 72 -9.35 -12.80 -4.43
CA GLY A 72 -9.05 -13.19 -5.79
C GLY A 72 -8.74 -11.99 -6.71
N TRP A 73 -8.61 -12.30 -7.99
CA TRP A 73 -8.10 -11.36 -8.99
C TRP A 73 -9.10 -10.32 -9.46
N ASP A 74 -10.37 -10.47 -9.12
CA ASP A 74 -11.43 -9.49 -9.40
C ASP A 74 -11.83 -8.72 -8.11
N GLY A 75 -10.99 -8.86 -7.07
CA GLY A 75 -11.27 -8.41 -5.72
C GLY A 75 -10.69 -7.06 -5.34
N LEU A 76 -10.21 -6.21 -6.27
CA LEU A 76 -9.55 -4.95 -5.93
C LEU A 76 -10.43 -4.06 -5.03
N ASP A 77 -11.64 -3.71 -5.51
CA ASP A 77 -12.57 -2.89 -4.74
C ASP A 77 -13.01 -3.58 -3.43
N ALA A 78 -13.23 -4.90 -3.46
CA ALA A 78 -13.66 -5.66 -2.30
C ALA A 78 -12.58 -5.73 -1.21
N GLY A 79 -11.30 -5.85 -1.57
CA GLY A 79 -10.18 -5.82 -0.64
C GLY A 79 -9.96 -4.45 -0.02
N VAL A 80 -10.14 -3.37 -0.80
CA VAL A 80 -10.08 -1.99 -0.31
C VAL A 80 -11.23 -1.72 0.67
N GLU A 81 -12.46 -2.15 0.33
CA GLU A 81 -13.61 -2.05 1.23
C GLU A 81 -13.38 -2.83 2.53
N HIS A 82 -12.82 -4.04 2.44
CA HIS A 82 -12.44 -4.81 3.63
C HIS A 82 -11.44 -4.06 4.50
N ALA A 83 -10.40 -3.46 3.91
CA ALA A 83 -9.43 -2.65 4.63
C ALA A 83 -10.08 -1.42 5.29
N LEU A 84 -10.98 -0.74 4.58
CA LEU A 84 -11.73 0.40 5.13
C LEU A 84 -12.56 -0.01 6.36
N GLU A 85 -13.40 -1.03 6.24
CA GLU A 85 -14.34 -1.43 7.29
C GLU A 85 -13.69 -2.15 8.46
N ARG A 86 -12.68 -2.99 8.20
CA ARG A 86 -12.10 -3.88 9.22
C ARG A 86 -10.80 -3.35 9.81
N ILE A 87 -10.12 -2.43 9.14
CA ILE A 87 -8.81 -1.93 9.57
C ILE A 87 -8.89 -0.44 9.85
N LEU A 88 -9.17 0.38 8.82
CA LEU A 88 -9.00 1.83 8.89
C LEU A 88 -10.05 2.50 9.78
N LYS A 89 -11.35 2.20 9.58
CA LYS A 89 -12.42 2.78 10.41
C LYS A 89 -12.29 2.41 11.89
N PRO A 90 -12.05 1.15 12.28
CA PRO A 90 -11.82 0.81 13.69
C PRO A 90 -10.56 1.44 14.27
N HIS A 91 -9.44 1.41 13.53
CA HIS A 91 -8.17 1.99 13.98
C HIS A 91 -8.29 3.50 14.25
N GLY A 92 -8.86 4.26 13.30
CA GLY A 92 -9.11 5.70 13.45
C GLY A 92 -10.09 6.06 14.57
N ARG A 93 -10.88 5.10 15.05
CA ARG A 93 -11.79 5.25 16.21
C ARG A 93 -11.19 4.75 17.53
N GLY A 94 -9.97 4.24 17.53
CA GLY A 94 -9.34 3.71 18.73
C GLY A 94 -9.80 2.29 19.11
N TYR A 95 -10.41 1.53 18.20
CA TYR A 95 -10.91 0.18 18.48
C TYR A 95 -9.97 -0.91 17.99
N HIS A 96 -9.82 -1.96 18.81
CA HIS A 96 -9.23 -3.22 18.37
C HIS A 96 -10.09 -3.85 17.27
N SER A 97 -9.44 -4.35 16.22
CA SER A 97 -10.11 -5.04 15.14
C SER A 97 -9.29 -6.21 14.62
N THR A 98 -9.89 -6.97 13.69
CA THR A 98 -9.24 -8.07 12.99
C THR A 98 -9.55 -8.02 11.51
N TRP A 99 -8.61 -8.50 10.70
CA TRP A 99 -8.78 -8.74 9.26
C TRP A 99 -8.38 -10.17 8.90
N HIS A 100 -8.86 -10.67 7.77
CA HIS A 100 -8.60 -12.05 7.33
C HIS A 100 -7.67 -12.08 6.13
N ARG A 101 -6.68 -12.97 6.14
CA ARG A 101 -5.88 -13.23 4.95
C ARG A 101 -6.68 -13.98 3.90
N TRP A 102 -6.47 -13.65 2.64
CA TRP A 102 -6.92 -14.43 1.50
C TRP A 102 -5.92 -15.54 1.17
N ASP A 103 -6.41 -16.77 1.06
CA ASP A 103 -5.68 -17.89 0.52
C ASP A 103 -5.91 -17.97 -0.99
N TRP A 104 -4.92 -17.52 -1.75
CA TRP A 104 -4.96 -17.51 -3.21
C TRP A 104 -4.96 -18.90 -3.85
N GLU A 105 -4.48 -19.93 -3.15
CA GLU A 105 -4.50 -21.32 -3.65
C GLU A 105 -5.87 -21.96 -3.46
N ARG A 106 -6.54 -21.62 -2.34
CA ARG A 106 -7.85 -22.18 -1.97
C ARG A 106 -9.04 -21.31 -2.38
N ASP A 107 -8.78 -20.10 -2.86
CA ASP A 107 -9.78 -19.09 -3.20
C ASP A 107 -10.76 -18.84 -2.03
N ALA A 108 -10.22 -18.69 -0.82
CA ALA A 108 -10.99 -18.60 0.41
C ALA A 108 -10.31 -17.75 1.50
N GLN A 109 -11.09 -17.33 2.50
CA GLN A 109 -10.53 -16.71 3.71
C GLN A 109 -9.76 -17.72 4.55
N ALA A 110 -8.66 -17.26 5.12
CA ALA A 110 -7.77 -18.03 6.00
C ALA A 110 -7.73 -17.40 7.42
N GLU A 111 -6.58 -17.48 8.08
CA GLU A 111 -6.39 -16.97 9.43
C GLU A 111 -6.63 -15.45 9.57
N SER A 112 -7.01 -15.04 10.77
CA SER A 112 -7.26 -13.64 11.12
C SER A 112 -6.07 -13.02 11.86
N TYR A 113 -5.81 -11.74 11.60
CA TYR A 113 -4.76 -10.95 12.26
C TYR A 113 -5.38 -9.79 13.02
N ALA A 114 -4.88 -9.51 14.22
CA ALA A 114 -5.32 -8.40 15.05
C ALA A 114 -4.68 -7.07 14.60
N VAL A 115 -5.41 -5.98 14.78
CA VAL A 115 -4.95 -4.60 14.60
C VAL A 115 -5.07 -3.90 15.95
N ASN A 116 -3.95 -3.39 16.44
CA ASN A 116 -3.87 -2.62 17.66
C ASN A 116 -4.01 -1.11 17.33
N PRO A 117 -5.06 -0.44 17.80
CA PRO A 117 -5.26 0.99 17.54
C PRO A 117 -4.23 1.89 18.22
N ALA A 118 -3.51 1.39 19.23
CA ALA A 118 -2.49 2.17 19.94
C ALA A 118 -1.15 2.26 19.19
N LEU A 119 -0.98 1.54 18.07
CA LEU A 119 0.23 1.53 17.27
C LEU A 119 0.01 2.28 15.96
N GLY A 120 1.09 2.83 15.40
CA GLY A 120 1.09 3.34 14.03
C GLY A 120 0.73 2.26 13.01
N LEU A 121 0.18 2.69 11.87
CA LEU A 121 -0.32 1.80 10.83
C LEU A 121 0.16 2.26 9.46
N ILE A 122 0.77 1.35 8.71
CA ILE A 122 1.06 1.48 7.28
C ILE A 122 0.19 0.46 6.54
N VAL A 123 -0.61 0.93 5.58
CA VAL A 123 -1.33 0.04 4.65
C VAL A 123 -0.83 0.33 3.23
N GLU A 124 -0.52 -0.73 2.47
CA GLU A 124 -0.07 -0.60 1.09
C GLU A 124 -0.85 -1.53 0.16
N GLY A 125 -1.19 -1.04 -1.04
CA GLY A 125 -1.94 -1.84 -2.02
C GLY A 125 -2.49 -0.99 -3.17
N SER A 126 -2.72 -1.62 -4.34
CA SER A 126 -3.38 -0.98 -5.48
C SER A 126 -4.86 -0.69 -5.19
N GLY A 127 -5.33 0.53 -5.43
CA GLY A 127 -6.73 0.89 -5.20
C GLY A 127 -7.01 1.49 -3.83
N LEU A 128 -5.98 1.57 -2.98
CA LEU A 128 -6.11 1.92 -1.58
C LEU A 128 -6.53 3.38 -1.36
N LEU A 129 -6.20 4.33 -2.23
CA LEU A 129 -6.53 5.75 -2.06
C LEU A 129 -7.86 6.11 -2.73
N THR A 130 -8.94 5.91 -1.99
CA THR A 130 -10.29 6.40 -2.32
C THR A 130 -10.61 7.62 -1.46
N PRO A 131 -11.65 8.42 -1.77
CA PRO A 131 -12.04 9.54 -0.91
C PRO A 131 -12.30 9.12 0.55
N ALA A 132 -12.83 7.90 0.77
CA ALA A 132 -13.14 7.39 2.09
C ALA A 132 -11.89 6.99 2.90
N THR A 133 -10.92 6.33 2.26
CA THR A 133 -9.68 5.91 2.92
C THR A 133 -8.72 7.09 3.10
N ALA A 134 -8.64 7.99 2.11
CA ALA A 134 -7.85 9.21 2.20
C ALA A 134 -8.31 10.13 3.34
N GLY A 135 -9.62 10.18 3.64
CA GLY A 135 -10.16 10.92 4.78
C GLY A 135 -9.76 10.38 6.16
N ILE A 136 -9.16 9.18 6.24
CA ILE A 136 -8.64 8.58 7.48
C ILE A 136 -7.12 8.68 7.57
N ALA A 137 -6.42 8.80 6.43
CA ALA A 137 -4.97 8.84 6.38
C ALA A 137 -4.41 10.15 6.93
N ASP A 138 -3.36 10.06 7.75
CA ASP A 138 -2.55 11.22 8.09
C ASP A 138 -1.55 11.54 6.98
N VAL A 139 -1.02 10.50 6.32
CA VAL A 139 -0.18 10.62 5.13
C VAL A 139 -0.71 9.69 4.04
N ALA A 140 -1.13 10.26 2.91
CA ALA A 140 -1.60 9.52 1.75
C ALA A 140 -0.56 9.63 0.63
N VAL A 141 -0.02 8.50 0.19
CA VAL A 141 1.07 8.44 -0.78
C VAL A 141 0.59 7.77 -2.07
N TRP A 142 0.72 8.48 -3.18
CA TRP A 142 0.58 7.89 -4.52
C TRP A 142 1.97 7.64 -5.11
N VAL A 143 2.30 6.37 -5.35
CA VAL A 143 3.53 5.95 -6.02
C VAL A 143 3.28 5.89 -7.52
N ASP A 144 3.72 6.94 -8.20
CA ASP A 144 3.62 7.10 -9.63
C ASP A 144 4.84 6.48 -10.31
N SER A 145 4.63 5.41 -11.06
CA SER A 145 5.67 4.82 -11.89
C SER A 145 5.18 4.71 -13.32
N GLY A 146 6.00 5.22 -14.25
CA GLY A 146 5.68 5.19 -15.67
C GLY A 146 5.40 3.78 -16.18
N ASP A 147 4.62 3.68 -17.26
CA ASP A 147 4.24 2.36 -17.81
C ASP A 147 5.45 1.55 -18.30
N ALA A 148 6.54 2.22 -18.72
CA ALA A 148 7.79 1.58 -19.09
C ALA A 148 8.46 1.00 -17.83
N GLY A 149 8.36 -0.33 -17.65
CA GLY A 149 9.07 -1.06 -16.61
C GLY A 149 8.19 -1.67 -15.52
N ARG A 150 7.00 -1.12 -15.21
CA ARG A 150 6.14 -1.69 -14.16
C ARG A 150 5.69 -3.11 -14.47
N LYS A 151 5.32 -3.39 -15.73
CA LYS A 151 4.88 -4.73 -16.16
C LYS A 151 6.03 -5.73 -16.05
N ALA A 152 7.22 -5.34 -16.48
CA ALA A 152 8.41 -6.18 -16.35
C ALA A 152 8.73 -6.48 -14.88
N ARG A 153 8.70 -5.47 -13.99
CA ARG A 153 8.93 -5.66 -12.55
C ARG A 153 7.87 -6.53 -11.89
N ALA A 154 6.60 -6.31 -12.22
CA ALA A 154 5.50 -7.09 -11.66
C ALA A 154 5.56 -8.55 -12.12
N LEU A 155 5.83 -8.80 -13.41
CA LEU A 155 6.01 -10.17 -13.93
C LEU A 155 7.29 -10.84 -13.40
N ALA A 156 8.37 -10.09 -13.18
CA ALA A 156 9.59 -10.62 -12.57
C ALA A 156 9.38 -11.02 -11.09
N ARG A 157 8.47 -10.32 -10.38
CA ARG A 157 8.12 -10.59 -8.98
C ARG A 157 7.14 -11.75 -8.84
N ASP A 158 6.02 -11.68 -9.58
CA ASP A 158 4.84 -12.53 -9.36
C ASP A 158 4.68 -13.63 -10.44
N GLY A 159 5.56 -13.64 -11.44
CA GLY A 159 5.76 -14.76 -12.36
C GLY A 159 4.57 -15.15 -13.22
N GLU A 160 4.50 -16.44 -13.55
CA GLU A 160 3.49 -17.05 -14.43
C GLU A 160 2.09 -17.10 -13.79
N THR A 161 1.98 -17.07 -12.46
CA THR A 161 0.66 -17.05 -11.79
C THR A 161 -0.07 -15.72 -12.04
N TYR A 162 0.69 -14.63 -12.18
CA TYR A 162 0.10 -13.31 -12.42
C TYR A 162 -0.16 -13.01 -13.91
N ARG A 163 0.65 -13.60 -14.81
CA ARG A 163 0.61 -13.30 -16.25
C ARG A 163 -0.78 -13.46 -16.90
N PRO A 164 -1.57 -14.52 -16.63
CA PRO A 164 -2.92 -14.68 -17.19
C PRO A 164 -3.93 -13.65 -16.67
N HIS A 165 -3.62 -12.99 -15.57
CA HIS A 165 -4.53 -12.10 -14.84
C HIS A 165 -4.14 -10.63 -14.95
N TRP A 166 -3.02 -10.34 -15.63
CA TRP A 166 -2.48 -8.99 -15.78
C TRP A 166 -3.52 -8.01 -16.31
N ASP A 167 -4.18 -8.33 -17.44
CA ASP A 167 -5.08 -7.39 -18.11
C ASP A 167 -6.32 -7.10 -17.25
N ARG A 168 -6.93 -8.13 -16.63
CA ARG A 168 -8.10 -7.95 -15.74
C ARG A 168 -7.76 -7.17 -14.47
N TRP A 169 -6.56 -7.36 -13.91
CA TRP A 169 -6.10 -6.59 -12.76
C TRP A 169 -5.83 -5.13 -13.16
N ALA A 170 -5.10 -4.93 -14.26
CA ALA A 170 -4.78 -3.60 -14.76
C ALA A 170 -6.04 -2.79 -15.12
N GLU A 171 -7.10 -3.43 -15.61
CA GLU A 171 -8.39 -2.78 -15.85
C GLU A 171 -9.05 -2.28 -14.55
N GLN A 172 -9.00 -3.05 -13.47
CA GLN A 172 -9.47 -2.59 -12.15
C GLN A 172 -8.67 -1.38 -11.65
N GLU A 173 -7.34 -1.42 -11.78
CA GLU A 173 -6.49 -0.29 -11.41
C GLU A 173 -6.84 0.98 -12.22
N LEU A 174 -7.11 0.84 -13.52
CA LEU A 174 -7.51 1.96 -14.37
C LEU A 174 -8.88 2.52 -13.97
N ARG A 175 -9.86 1.65 -13.68
CA ARG A 175 -11.17 2.07 -13.18
C ARG A 175 -11.06 2.86 -11.88
N HIS A 176 -10.24 2.38 -10.93
CA HIS A 176 -9.96 3.08 -9.69
C HIS A 176 -9.34 4.47 -9.96
N ILE A 177 -8.30 4.55 -10.81
CA ILE A 177 -7.66 5.83 -11.13
C ILE A 177 -8.65 6.83 -11.74
N GLN A 178 -9.52 6.37 -12.65
CA GLN A 178 -10.53 7.22 -13.28
C GLN A 178 -11.62 7.66 -12.30
N ARG A 179 -12.04 6.77 -11.39
CA ARG A 179 -13.12 7.00 -10.43
C ARG A 179 -12.67 7.92 -9.29
N ASP A 180 -11.52 7.62 -8.70
CA ASP A 180 -11.12 8.16 -7.40
C ASP A 180 -10.02 9.23 -7.51
N ASP A 181 -9.33 9.32 -8.65
CA ASP A 181 -8.18 10.21 -8.86
C ASP A 181 -7.19 10.18 -7.68
N PRO A 182 -6.58 9.01 -7.36
CA PRO A 182 -5.77 8.82 -6.16
C PRO A 182 -4.56 9.76 -6.09
N ARG A 183 -4.11 10.27 -7.25
CA ARG A 183 -3.05 11.28 -7.31
C ARG A 183 -3.47 12.60 -6.65
N SER A 184 -4.71 13.06 -6.84
CA SER A 184 -5.18 14.30 -6.21
C SER A 184 -5.57 14.11 -4.75
N LEU A 185 -5.90 12.89 -4.33
CA LEU A 185 -6.13 12.52 -2.94
C LEU A 185 -4.84 12.41 -2.12
N ALA A 186 -3.69 12.23 -2.78
CA ALA A 186 -2.41 12.04 -2.10
C ALA A 186 -1.86 13.34 -1.50
N THR A 187 -1.38 13.27 -0.26
CA THR A 187 -0.56 14.34 0.34
C THR A 187 0.87 14.31 -0.18
N ARG A 188 1.31 13.16 -0.73
CA ARG A 188 2.61 12.97 -1.38
C ARG A 188 2.48 12.17 -2.67
N VAL A 189 3.06 12.69 -3.74
CA VAL A 189 3.26 11.94 -4.98
C VAL A 189 4.74 11.56 -5.09
N VAL A 190 5.02 10.27 -5.21
CA VAL A 190 6.37 9.72 -5.32
C VAL A 190 6.57 9.20 -6.74
N ALA A 191 7.44 9.86 -7.50
CA ALA A 191 7.81 9.40 -8.83
C ALA A 191 8.90 8.32 -8.75
N VAL A 192 8.64 7.15 -9.34
CA VAL A 192 9.58 6.03 -9.41
C VAL A 192 9.91 5.73 -10.87
N PRO A 193 11.20 5.82 -11.27
CA PRO A 193 11.63 5.64 -12.66
C PRO A 193 11.50 4.20 -13.19
#